data_AF-A5P9I5-F1
#
_entry.id   AF-A5P9I5-F1
#
_cell.length_a   1.000
_cell.length_b   1.000
_cell.length_c   1.000
_cell.angle_alpha   90.00
_cell.angle_beta   90.00
_cell.angle_gamma   90.00
#
_symmetry.space_group_name_H-M   'P 1'
#
loop_
_entity.id
_entity.type
_entity.pdbx_description
1 polymer ?
#
loop_
_entity_poly.entity_id
_entity_poly.type
_entity_poly.pdbx_seq_one_letter_code
_entity_poly.pdbx_strand_id
1 'polypeptide(L)' 'MEFIKAVPLGIILAFVVALVIGSQGSRGGQLMIFRAEIYQYELWWSWPVFIFGTGLAWGIMMIQR' A
#
# COMPACT_ATOMS: atom_id res chain seq x y z
N MET A 1 12.94 15.26 3.01
CA MET A 1 13.48 14.19 2.14
C MET A 1 13.05 12.80 2.59
N GLU A 2 13.08 12.48 3.89
CA GLU A 2 12.67 11.16 4.41
C GLU A 2 11.24 10.72 4.05
N PHE A 3 10.27 11.65 4.05
CA PHE A 3 8.89 11.32 3.65
C PHE A 3 8.79 10.81 2.21
N ILE A 4 9.52 11.43 1.28
CA ILE A 4 9.55 11.00 -0.13
C ILE A 4 10.18 9.61 -0.26
N LYS A 5 11.20 9.30 0.57
CA LYS A 5 11.82 7.97 0.61
C LYS A 5 10.88 6.88 1.17
N ALA A 6 9.93 7.27 2.03
CA ALA A 6 8.93 6.37 2.59
C ALA A 6 7.79 6.03 1.61
N VAL A 7 7.54 6.87 0.60
CA VAL A 7 6.51 6.64 -0.42
C VAL A 7 6.70 5.29 -1.14
N PRO A 8 7.86 4.97 -1.75
CA PRO A 8 8.03 3.70 -2.45
C PRO A 8 7.85 2.49 -1.52
N LEU A 9 8.24 2.59 -0.25
CA LEU A 9 8.01 1.53 0.73
C LEU A 9 6.52 1.31 1.00
N GLY A 10 5.74 2.40 1.14
CA GLY A 10 4.30 2.31 1.27
C GLY A 10 3.60 1.77 0.03
N ILE A 11 4.08 2.11 -1.18
CA ILE A 11 3.57 1.55 -2.45
C ILE A 11 3.76 0.04 -2.47
N ILE A 12 4.98 -0.43 -2.18
CA ILE A 12 5.30 -1.87 -2.16
C ILE A 12 4.42 -2.59 -1.14
N LEU A 13 4.29 -2.04 0.07
CA LEU A 13 3.46 -2.64 1.11
C LEU A 13 1.97 -2.70 0.68
N ALA A 14 1.44 -1.62 0.10
CA ALA A 14 0.08 -1.59 -0.41
C ALA A 14 -0.16 -2.63 -1.49
N PHE A 15 0.76 -2.76 -2.46
CA PHE A 15 0.69 -3.78 -3.50
C PHE A 15 0.71 -5.19 -2.93
N VAL A 16 1.67 -5.52 -2.06
CA VAL A 16 1.81 -6.87 -1.52
C VAL A 16 0.58 -7.26 -0.71
N VAL A 17 0.12 -6.40 0.19
CA VAL A 17 -1.05 -6.68 1.04
C VAL A 17 -2.32 -6.77 0.21
N ALA A 18 -2.55 -5.82 -0.71
CA ALA A 18 -3.73 -5.84 -1.56
C ALA A 18 -3.74 -7.04 -2.50
N LEU A 19 -2.58 -7.43 -3.05
CA LEU A 19 -2.45 -8.59 -3.93
C LEU A 19 -2.76 -9.88 -3.18
N VAL A 20 -2.15 -10.10 -2.01
CA VAL A 20 -2.34 -11.33 -1.23
C VAL A 20 -3.77 -11.48 -0.74
N ILE A 21 -4.42 -10.40 -0.27
CA ILE A 21 -5.79 -10.49 0.24
C ILE A 21 -6.81 -10.51 -0.91
N GLY A 22 -6.58 -9.67 -1.93
CA GLY A 22 -7.45 -9.56 -3.10
C GLY A 22 -7.45 -10.81 -3.97
N SER A 23 -6.31 -11.50 -4.11
CA SER A 23 -6.23 -12.76 -4.86
C SER A 23 -7.10 -13.86 -4.26
N GLN A 24 -7.39 -13.79 -2.96
CA GLN A 24 -8.26 -14.75 -2.25
C GLN A 24 -9.75 -14.40 -2.37
N GLY A 25 -10.11 -13.37 -3.16
CA GLY A 25 -11.50 -12.92 -3.34
C GLY A 25 -12.02 -12.02 -2.21
N SER A 26 -11.17 -11.63 -1.26
CA SER A 26 -11.55 -10.74 -0.17
C SER A 26 -11.39 -9.27 -0.56
N ARG A 27 -12.39 -8.45 -0.20
CA ARG A 27 -12.34 -6.98 -0.37
C ARG A 27 -11.65 -6.26 0.80
N GLY A 28 -11.16 -7.02 1.79
CA GLY A 28 -10.38 -6.47 2.91
C GLY A 28 -11.15 -5.59 3.90
N GLY A 29 -12.47 -5.41 3.76
CA GLY A 29 -13.30 -4.62 4.66
C GLY A 29 -12.76 -3.19 4.83
N GLN A 30 -12.25 -2.87 6.02
CA GLN A 30 -11.64 -1.58 6.35
C GLN A 30 -10.36 -1.29 5.55
N LEU A 31 -9.68 -2.31 5.03
CA LEU A 31 -8.52 -2.14 4.16
C LEU A 31 -8.91 -1.62 2.76
N MET A 32 -10.20 -1.61 2.41
CA MET A 32 -10.72 -1.13 1.12
C MET A 32 -9.89 -1.63 -0.07
N ILE A 33 -9.83 -2.95 -0.24
CA ILE A 33 -9.05 -3.58 -1.30
C ILE A 33 -9.92 -3.68 -2.55
N PHE A 34 -9.39 -3.18 -3.66
CA PHE A 34 -10.10 -3.18 -4.93
C PHE A 34 -9.14 -3.46 -6.09
N ARG A 35 -9.72 -3.87 -7.22
CA ARG A 35 -9.02 -3.95 -8.49
C ARG A 35 -9.00 -2.55 -9.12
N ALA A 36 -7.81 -2.00 -9.25
CA ALA A 36 -7.56 -0.81 -10.04
C ALA A 36 -7.22 -1.25 -11.47
N GLU A 37 -7.91 -0.66 -12.45
CA GLU A 37 -7.59 -0.84 -13.86
C GLU A 37 -6.71 0.34 -14.30
N ILE A 38 -5.49 0.04 -14.72
CA ILE A 38 -4.55 1.01 -15.26
C ILE A 38 -4.24 0.62 -16.71
N TYR A 39 -4.84 1.35 -17.65
CA TYR A 39 -4.80 1.06 -19.07
C TYR A 39 -5.30 -0.36 -19.40
N GLN A 40 -4.37 -1.30 -19.62
CA GLN A 40 -4.67 -2.70 -19.95
C GLN A 40 -4.26 -3.67 -18.83
N TYR A 41 -3.85 -3.13 -17.68
CA TYR A 41 -3.39 -3.92 -16.54
C TYR A 41 -4.36 -3.78 -15.38
N GLU A 42 -4.75 -4.92 -14.82
CA GLU A 42 -5.48 -4.97 -13.57
C GLU A 42 -4.50 -5.20 -12.43
N LEU A 43 -4.61 -4.38 -11.38
CA LEU A 43 -3.79 -4.52 -10.18
C LEU A 43 -4.63 -4.40 -8.93
N TRP A 44 -4.20 -5.09 -7.88
CA TRP A 44 -4.81 -4.95 -6.56
C TRP A 44 -4.23 -3.75 -5.83
N TRP A 45 -5.10 -2.85 -5.37
CA TRP A 45 -4.71 -1.62 -4.69
C TRP A 45 -5.53 -1.38 -3.42
N SER A 46 -4.94 -0.61 -2.51
CA SER A 46 -5.57 -0.13 -1.30
C SER A 46 -4.99 1.23 -0.90
N TRP A 47 -5.84 2.26 -0.91
CA TRP A 47 -5.47 3.60 -0.43
C TRP A 47 -5.17 3.62 1.08
N PRO A 48 -5.98 2.97 1.95
CA PRO A 48 -5.66 2.93 3.38
C PRO A 48 -4.30 2.29 3.66
N VAL A 49 -4.00 1.14 3.04
CA VAL A 49 -2.72 0.45 3.27
C VAL A 49 -1.54 1.29 2.78
N PHE A 50 -1.68 1.98 1.64
CA PHE A 50 -0.66 2.89 1.15
C PHE A 50 -0.37 4.02 2.15
N ILE A 51 -1.40 4.73 2.62
CA ILE A 51 -1.23 5.87 3.53
C ILE A 51 -0.62 5.42 4.87
N PHE A 52 -1.17 4.37 5.48
CA PHE A 52 -0.64 3.84 6.75
C PHE A 52 0.75 3.25 6.58
N GLY A 53 1.02 2.57 5.47
CA GLY A 53 2.32 2.01 5.13
C GLY A 53 3.40 3.08 4.95
N THR A 54 3.10 4.13 4.19
CA THR A 54 4.00 5.27 4.02
C THR A 54 4.21 6.00 5.34
N GLY A 55 3.15 6.23 6.12
CA GLY A 55 3.25 6.86 7.44
C GLY A 55 4.11 6.05 8.42
N LEU A 56 3.95 4.74 8.44
CA LEU A 56 4.73 3.82 9.26
C LEU A 56 6.20 3.80 8.83
N ALA A 57 6.47 3.65 7.53
CA ALA A 57 7.84 3.68 6.99
C ALA A 57 8.54 5.00 7.31
N TRP A 58 7.85 6.13 7.16
CA TRP A 58 8.36 7.44 7.51
C TRP A 58 8.60 7.59 9.03
N GLY A 59 7.69 7.10 9.86
CA GLY A 59 7.83 7.09 11.31
C GLY A 59 9.07 6.31 11.77
N ILE A 60 9.31 5.14 11.18
CA ILE A 60 10.53 4.35 11.45
C ILE A 60 11.79 5.11 11.02
N MET A 61 11.80 5.71 9.84
CA MET A 61 12.94 6.51 9.37
C MET A 61 13.24 7.70 10.30
N MET A 62 12.20 8.31 10.88
CA MET A 62 12.41 9.40 11.85
C MET A 62 12.97 8.92 13.18
N ILE A 63 12.66 7.70 13.62
CA ILE A 63 13.23 7.10 14.84
C ILE A 63 14.71 6.73 14.62
N GLN A 64 15.09 6.36 13.39
CA GLN A 64 16.46 5.97 13.03
C GLN A 64 17.42 7.14 12.78
N ARG A 65 16.95 8.37 12.98
CA ARG A 65 17.70 9.61 12.74
C ARG A 65 18.44 10.06 14.00
#